data_AF-D3Y4H2-F1
#
_entry.id   AF-D3Y4H2-F1
#
_cell.length_a   1.000
_cell.length_b   1.000
_cell.length_c   1.000
_cell.angle_alpha   90.00
_cell.angle_beta   90.00
_cell.angle_gamma   90.00
#
_symmetry.space_group_name_H-M   'P 1'
#
loop_
_entity.id
_entity.type
_entity.pdbx_description
1 polymer ?
#
loop_
_entity_poly.entity_id
_entity_poly.type
_entity_poly.pdbx_seq_one_letter_code
_entity_poly.pdbx_strand_id
1 'polypeptide(L)' 'TKSGDFSNPIVYVTLGLPATFQFGGMKRTDPITKYILHHGDVVVWGGPSRLFYHGILPLKSGEHERLGPFRLNLTFRKAF' A
#
# COMPACT_ATOMS: atom_id res chain seq x y z
N THR A 1 4.09 -3.14 -22.57
CA THR A 1 3.05 -2.10 -22.51
C THR A 1 3.67 -0.85 -21.91
N LYS A 2 3.61 0.30 -22.59
CA LYS A 2 4.24 1.55 -22.11
C LYS A 2 3.50 2.07 -20.86
N SER A 3 4.02 1.80 -19.67
CA SER A 3 3.58 2.48 -18.45
C SER A 3 4.34 3.80 -18.31
N GLY A 4 3.82 4.86 -18.92
CA GLY A 4 4.51 6.17 -18.98
C GLY A 4 3.78 7.32 -18.30
N ASP A 5 2.48 7.19 -18.02
CA ASP A 5 1.71 8.26 -17.36
C ASP A 5 1.62 8.02 -15.85
N PHE A 6 2.39 8.81 -15.09
CA PHE A 6 2.39 8.82 -13.63
C PHE A 6 1.58 9.98 -13.04
N SER A 7 0.75 10.67 -13.84
CA SER A 7 -0.12 11.75 -13.33
C SER A 7 -1.23 11.22 -12.40
N ASN A 8 -1.68 9.98 -12.63
CA ASN A 8 -2.77 9.36 -11.88
C ASN A 8 -2.26 8.72 -10.58
N PRO A 9 -3.00 8.84 -9.46
CA PRO A 9 -2.58 8.27 -8.18
C PRO A 9 -2.65 6.74 -8.19
N ILE A 10 -2.07 6.14 -7.14
CA ILE A 10 -2.34 4.77 -6.75
C ILE A 10 -3.38 4.82 -5.61
N VAL A 11 -4.41 3.99 -5.72
CA VAL A 11 -5.39 3.74 -4.64
C VAL A 11 -5.18 2.32 -4.14
N TYR A 12 -4.92 2.17 -2.85
CA TYR A 12 -4.61 0.90 -2.19
C TYR A 12 -5.63 0.63 -1.09
N VAL A 13 -6.44 -0.41 -1.26
CA VAL A 13 -7.48 -0.82 -0.31
C VAL A 13 -7.00 -2.02 0.48
N THR A 14 -7.08 -1.95 1.81
CA THR A 14 -6.69 -3.02 2.72
C THR A 14 -7.92 -3.80 3.19
N LEU A 15 -7.86 -5.14 3.13
CA LEU A 15 -8.90 -6.02 3.63
C LEU A 15 -8.29 -7.16 4.44
N GLY A 16 -8.82 -7.43 5.63
CA GLY A 16 -8.42 -8.56 6.45
C GLY A 16 -7.44 -8.15 7.54
N LEU A 17 -6.45 -9.00 7.81
CA LEU A 17 -5.51 -8.76 8.91
C LEU A 17 -4.77 -7.42 8.79
N PRO A 18 -4.52 -6.73 9.93
CA PRO A 18 -3.76 -5.50 9.93
C PRO A 18 -2.29 -5.75 9.57
N ALA A 19 -1.67 -4.80 8.88
CA ALA A 19 -0.24 -4.87 8.57
C ALA A 19 0.44 -3.51 8.67
N THR A 20 1.75 -3.54 8.99
CA THR A 20 2.56 -2.32 8.98
C THR A 20 2.99 -1.98 7.56
N PHE A 21 2.43 -0.89 7.04
CA PHE A 21 2.81 -0.25 5.80
C PHE A 21 3.96 0.72 6.02
N GLN A 22 5.00 0.57 5.21
CA GLN A 22 6.16 1.45 5.16
C GLN A 22 5.99 2.40 3.99
N PHE A 23 6.15 3.70 4.24
CA PHE A 23 6.12 4.75 3.22
C PHE A 23 7.38 5.60 3.35
N GLY A 24 8.25 5.51 2.35
CA GLY A 24 9.52 6.24 2.28
C GLY A 24 9.45 7.41 1.32
N GLY A 25 10.59 7.76 0.72
CA GLY A 25 10.73 8.85 -0.26
C GLY A 25 11.08 8.37 -1.66
N MET A 26 11.64 9.28 -2.47
CA MET A 26 12.06 9.00 -3.85
C MET A 26 13.29 8.09 -3.94
N LYS A 27 14.11 8.05 -2.90
CA LYS A 27 15.29 7.17 -2.81
C LYS A 27 15.00 6.04 -1.83
N ARG A 28 15.60 4.87 -2.10
CA ARG A 28 15.44 3.68 -1.25
C ARG A 28 15.94 3.88 0.19
N THR A 29 16.84 4.85 0.40
CA THR A 29 17.44 5.19 1.69
C THR A 29 16.75 6.35 2.40
N ASP A 30 15.73 6.97 1.81
CA ASP A 30 15.01 8.07 2.45
C ASP A 30 14.29 7.56 3.73
N PRO A 31 14.08 8.42 4.75
CA PRO A 31 13.40 8.04 5.98
C PRO A 31 12.04 7.37 5.73
N ILE A 32 11.75 6.33 6.51
CA ILE A 32 10.53 5.53 6.39
C ILE A 32 9.55 5.90 7.51
N THR A 33 8.34 6.33 7.13
CA THR A 33 7.20 6.43 8.03
C THR A 33 6.43 5.10 8.04
N LYS A 34 5.95 4.68 9.21
CA LYS A 34 5.19 3.43 9.39
C LYS A 34 3.74 3.75 9.76
N TYR A 35 2.82 3.09 9.08
CA TYR A 35 1.38 3.15 9.34
C TYR A 35 0.85 1.74 9.56
N ILE A 36 0.00 1.53 10.56
CA ILE A 36 -0.73 0.26 10.69
C ILE A 36 -2.02 0.43 9.88
N LEU A 37 -2.16 -0.37 8.82
CA LEU A 37 -3.37 -0.41 8.01
C LEU A 37 -4.27 -1.54 8.50
N HIS A 38 -5.52 -1.22 8.80
CA HIS A 38 -6.56 -2.14 9.24
C HIS A 38 -7.50 -2.50 8.08
N HIS A 39 -8.39 -3.47 8.33
CA HIS A 39 -9.47 -3.79 7.41
C HIS A 39 -10.29 -2.53 7.10
N GLY A 40 -10.49 -2.25 5.81
CA GLY A 40 -11.27 -1.09 5.33
C GLY A 40 -10.43 0.16 5.09
N ASP A 41 -9.17 0.22 5.55
CA ASP A 41 -8.32 1.37 5.31
C ASP A 41 -7.98 1.53 3.82
N VAL A 42 -8.00 2.78 3.36
CA VAL A 42 -7.62 3.16 1.99
C VAL A 42 -6.45 4.13 2.06
N VAL A 43 -5.38 3.79 1.35
CA VAL A 43 -4.21 4.67 1.17
C VAL A 43 -4.20 5.17 -0.26
N VAL A 44 -4.07 6.48 -0.44
CA VAL A 44 -3.97 7.12 -1.75
C VAL A 44 -2.68 7.91 -1.81
N TRP A 45 -1.89 7.71 -2.87
CA TRP A 45 -0.69 8.52 -3.10
C TRP A 45 -0.48 8.80 -4.58
N GLY A 46 -0.02 10.01 -4.88
CA GLY A 46 0.09 10.55 -6.25
C GLY A 46 0.91 11.83 -6.27
N GLY A 47 1.01 12.48 -7.43
CA GLY A 47 1.84 13.67 -7.59
C GLY A 47 3.30 13.39 -7.18
N PRO A 48 3.93 14.24 -6.35
CA PRO A 48 5.32 14.05 -5.92
C PRO A 48 5.59 12.70 -5.26
N SER A 49 4.59 12.12 -4.58
CA SER A 49 4.76 10.85 -3.87
C SER A 49 4.47 9.62 -4.74
N ARG A 50 4.09 9.81 -6.00
CA ARG A 50 3.62 8.73 -6.90
C ARG A 50 4.63 7.60 -7.09
N LEU A 51 5.91 7.93 -6.98
CA LEU A 51 7.04 7.03 -7.17
C LEU A 51 7.80 6.74 -5.87
N PHE A 52 7.25 7.11 -4.70
CA PHE A 52 7.90 6.84 -3.43
C PHE A 52 8.01 5.34 -3.18
N TYR A 53 9.14 4.95 -2.60
CA TYR A 53 9.36 3.59 -2.11
C TYR A 53 8.37 3.30 -0.99
N HIS A 54 7.72 2.13 -1.07
CA HIS A 54 6.76 1.67 -0.07
C HIS A 54 6.75 0.14 0.00
N GLY A 55 6.24 -0.39 1.10
CA GLY A 55 6.22 -1.84 1.31
C GLY A 55 5.35 -2.25 2.50
N ILE A 56 5.16 -3.55 2.66
CA ILE A 56 4.46 -4.15 3.80
C ILE A 56 5.49 -5.00 4.57
N LEU A 57 5.60 -4.78 5.88
CA LEU A 57 6.41 -5.65 6.75
C LEU A 57 5.78 -7.05 6.85
N PRO A 58 6.55 -8.09 7.26
CA PRO A 58 6.02 -9.43 7.45
C PRO A 58 4.71 -9.44 8.24
N LEU A 59 3.70 -10.11 7.69
CA LEU A 59 2.38 -10.20 8.30
C LEU A 59 2.47 -11.02 9.59
N LYS A 60 1.90 -10.50 10.67
CA LYS A 60 1.78 -11.24 11.92
C LYS A 60 0.66 -12.28 11.80
N SER A 61 0.81 -13.42 12.47
CA SER A 61 -0.29 -14.37 12.64
C SER A 61 -1.48 -13.70 13.34
N GLY A 62 -2.68 -14.06 12.92
CA GLY A 62 -3.92 -13.54 13.49
C GLY A 62 -5.13 -14.08 12.74
N GLU A 63 -6.32 -13.62 13.13
CA GLU A 63 -7.59 -14.03 12.52
C GLU A 63 -8.51 -12.83 12.33
N HIS A 64 -9.13 -12.72 11.15
CA HIS A 64 -10.12 -11.71 10.80
C HIS A 64 -11.48 -12.37 10.59
N GLU A 65 -12.54 -11.83 11.18
CA GLU A 65 -13.88 -12.43 11.24
C GLU A 65 -14.39 -13.00 9.91
N ARG A 66 -14.13 -12.30 8.80
CA ARG A 66 -14.61 -12.70 7.46
C ARG A 66 -13.55 -13.34 6.56
N LEU A 67 -12.27 -13.16 6.86
CA LEU A 67 -11.17 -13.51 5.95
C LEU A 67 -10.15 -14.46 6.61
N GLY A 68 -10.42 -14.93 7.84
CA GLY A 68 -9.52 -15.82 8.57
C GLY A 68 -8.11 -15.24 8.67
N PRO A 69 -7.06 -16.03 8.42
CA PRO A 69 -5.66 -15.60 8.58
C PRO A 69 -5.14 -14.76 7.41
N PHE A 70 -6.00 -14.27 6.52
CA PHE A 70 -5.58 -13.61 5.28
C PHE A 70 -5.63 -12.09 5.36
N ARG A 71 -4.72 -11.47 4.61
CA ARG A 71 -4.75 -10.06 4.23
C ARG A 71 -4.75 -9.96 2.72
N LEU A 72 -5.70 -9.19 2.18
CA LEU A 72 -5.79 -8.87 0.77
C LEU A 72 -5.50 -7.38 0.57
N ASN A 73 -4.92 -7.03 -0.57
CA ASN A 73 -4.85 -5.65 -1.02
C ASN A 73 -5.35 -5.53 -2.46
N LEU A 74 -6.15 -4.50 -2.70
CA LEU A 74 -6.56 -4.12 -4.05
C LEU A 74 -5.83 -2.83 -4.41
N THR A 75 -5.02 -2.88 -5.45
CA THR A 75 -4.23 -1.73 -5.90
C THR A 75 -4.74 -1.26 -7.26
N PHE A 76 -5.45 -0.16 -7.27
CA PHE A 76 -5.99 0.44 -8.48
C PHE A 76 -4.99 1.44 -9.08
N ARG A 77 -4.81 1.36 -10.39
CA ARG A 77 -3.91 2.21 -11.19
C ARG A 77 -4.53 2.42 -12.56
N LYS A 78 -4.36 3.61 -13.14
CA LYS A 78 -4.57 3.80 -14.58
C LYS A 78 -3.37 3.22 -15.33
N ALA A 79 -3.61 2.26 -16.22
CA ALA A 79 -2.56 1.52 -16.93
C ALA A 79 -2.52 1.76 -18.44
N PHE A 80 -3.51 2.48 -18.99
CA PHE A 80 -3.69 2.79 -20.40
C PHE A 80 -4.41 4.13 -20.57
#